data_AF-A1K6W2-F1
#
_entry.id   AF-A1K6W2-F1
#
_cell.length_a   1.000
_cell.length_b   1.000
_cell.length_c   1.000
_cell.angle_alpha   90.00
_cell.angle_beta   90.00
_cell.angle_gamma   90.00
#
_symmetry.space_group_name_H-M   'P 1'
#
loop_
_entity.id
_entity.type
_entity.pdbx_description
1 polymer ?
#
loop_
_entity_poly.entity_id
_entity_poly.type
_entity_poly.pdbx_seq_one_letter_code
_entity_poly.pdbx_strand_id
1 'polypeptide(L)'
;MPDQIASLSPPPAAAASKPARSAASYVVSALPWAIIGGLLWAGLFVKPQPVGATLQPPVLERRDHYYGLAVGPEGRLLAVGSGGKILRIDSASGRIDRVPAPTTQTLQDVATWDAGRAVAVGNDGVILVSGDGGASWQQVAEVPRSEVANKLTRVETGADGLAVATGEMGALLITRDYGATWSRLRDEEDLAWNDVALPGGARIVVVGEFGRILVSDDGGSHWTEPPAPVGSSLMAVAFRDATHGVAVGLEGVVLQTRDGGHTWTAAELGFHDHLFDIAWDAAQQRWVGAGALGRWIAADAQAAQWQSGRLHERDLSWHTRVLPVAGGPAWFAGANIGRWDGQAWNTLGN
;
A
#
# COMPACT_ATOMS: atom_id res chain seq x y z
N MET A 1 28.85 23.66 123.30
CA MET A 1 27.65 24.34 122.79
C MET A 1 28.11 25.19 121.60
N PRO A 2 27.64 24.94 120.36
CA PRO A 2 28.14 25.61 119.17
C PRO A 2 27.25 26.79 118.75
N ASP A 3 27.88 27.90 118.34
CA ASP A 3 27.25 29.08 117.76
C ASP A 3 27.08 28.96 116.23
N GLN A 4 25.94 29.41 115.73
CA GLN A 4 25.50 29.35 114.33
C GLN A 4 26.19 30.42 113.46
N ILE A 5 26.71 30.01 112.29
CA ILE A 5 27.16 30.91 111.22
C ILE A 5 26.05 30.98 110.16
N ALA A 6 25.51 32.18 109.92
CA ALA A 6 24.50 32.45 108.90
C ALA A 6 25.11 32.52 107.49
N SER A 7 24.54 31.74 106.57
CA SER A 7 24.84 31.76 105.13
C SER A 7 23.95 32.79 104.42
N LEU A 8 24.57 33.74 103.70
CA LEU A 8 23.89 34.68 102.80
C LEU A 8 23.99 34.17 101.36
N SER A 9 22.85 33.97 100.70
CA SER A 9 22.76 33.61 99.27
C SER A 9 22.85 34.84 98.36
N PRO A 10 23.46 34.76 97.16
CA PRO A 10 23.49 35.86 96.20
C PRO A 10 22.14 36.04 95.46
N PRO A 11 21.84 37.24 94.94
CA PRO A 11 20.57 37.53 94.26
C PRO A 11 20.49 36.91 92.85
N PRO A 12 19.28 36.63 92.33
CA PRO A 12 19.10 36.01 91.02
C PRO A 12 19.43 36.96 89.85
N ALA A 13 20.01 36.41 88.79
CA ALA A 13 20.34 37.14 87.56
C ALA A 13 19.06 37.50 86.77
N ALA A 14 18.98 38.74 86.28
CA ALA A 14 17.89 39.23 85.44
C ALA A 14 17.90 38.54 84.07
N ALA A 15 16.75 37.97 83.67
CA ALA A 15 16.57 37.38 82.34
C ALA A 15 16.44 38.47 81.27
N ALA A 16 17.39 38.53 80.34
CA ALA A 16 17.30 39.38 79.16
C ALA A 16 16.29 38.80 78.15
N SER A 17 15.28 39.57 77.76
CA SER A 17 14.32 39.21 76.72
C SER A 17 14.96 39.31 75.33
N LYS A 18 14.80 38.26 74.50
CA LYS A 18 15.26 38.27 73.10
C LYS A 18 14.38 39.23 72.27
N PRO A 19 14.94 40.02 71.33
CA PRO A 19 14.15 40.91 70.50
C PRO A 19 13.22 40.11 69.58
N ALA A 20 11.94 40.51 69.53
CA ALA A 20 10.95 39.90 68.64
C ALA A 20 11.34 40.13 67.17
N ARG A 21 11.42 39.05 66.38
CA ARG A 21 11.63 39.14 64.94
C ARG A 21 10.46 39.90 64.30
N SER A 22 10.75 40.93 63.52
CA SER A 22 9.70 41.72 62.84
C SER A 22 9.03 40.90 61.74
N ALA A 23 7.77 41.21 61.41
CA ALA A 23 7.01 40.53 60.37
C ALA A 23 7.74 40.48 59.01
N ALA A 24 8.57 41.49 58.71
CA ALA A 24 9.41 41.53 57.51
C ALA A 24 10.44 40.39 57.44
N SER A 25 10.99 39.96 58.58
CA SER A 25 11.93 38.82 58.66
C SER A 25 11.26 37.49 58.30
N TYR A 26 9.97 37.32 58.61
CA TYR A 26 9.22 36.13 58.24
C TYR A 26 8.88 36.09 56.76
N VAL A 27 8.51 37.25 56.18
CA VAL A 27 8.23 37.38 54.74
C VAL A 27 9.48 37.08 53.91
N VAL A 28 10.63 37.65 54.27
CA VAL A 28 11.89 37.42 53.55
C VAL A 28 12.34 35.96 53.66
N SER A 29 12.09 35.30 54.79
CA SER A 29 12.46 33.88 54.98
C SER A 29 11.50 32.90 54.28
N ALA A 30 10.22 33.28 54.10
CA ALA A 30 9.21 32.43 53.48
C ALA A 30 9.18 32.55 51.95
N LEU A 31 9.63 33.69 51.39
CA LEU A 31 9.60 33.96 49.95
C LEU A 31 10.29 32.88 49.09
N PRO A 32 11.50 32.40 49.43
CA PRO A 32 12.19 31.39 48.64
C PRO A 32 11.42 30.07 48.62
N TRP A 33 10.83 29.68 49.76
CA TRP A 33 10.03 28.45 49.87
C TRP A 33 8.70 28.55 49.12
N ALA A 34 8.06 29.71 49.11
CA ALA A 34 6.87 29.96 48.30
C ALA A 34 7.18 29.90 46.80
N ILE A 35 8.32 30.45 46.37
CA ILE A 35 8.78 30.37 44.97
C ILE A 35 9.08 28.91 44.60
N ILE A 36 9.85 28.19 45.42
CA ILE A 36 10.17 26.78 45.20
C ILE A 36 8.89 25.94 45.12
N GLY A 37 7.97 26.12 46.09
CA GLY A 37 6.69 25.42 46.11
C GLY A 37 5.81 25.75 44.89
N GLY A 38 5.77 27.02 44.48
CA GLY A 38 5.04 27.46 43.28
C GLY A 38 5.61 26.89 41.98
N LEU A 39 6.94 26.84 41.85
CA LEU A 39 7.61 26.26 40.68
C LEU A 39 7.47 24.73 40.65
N LEU A 40 7.56 24.05 41.80
CA LEU A 40 7.27 22.62 41.92
C LEU A 40 5.82 22.31 41.56
N TRP A 41 4.88 23.12 42.05
CA TRP A 41 3.48 22.99 41.70
C TRP A 41 3.26 23.20 40.21
N ALA A 42 3.89 24.22 39.62
CA ALA A 42 3.81 24.46 38.18
C ALA A 42 4.37 23.26 37.38
N GLY A 43 5.54 22.72 37.76
CA GLY A 43 6.14 21.57 37.08
C GLY A 43 5.32 20.27 37.20
N LEU A 44 4.65 20.05 38.33
CA LEU A 44 3.87 18.83 38.57
C LEU A 44 2.44 18.90 38.01
N PHE A 45 1.83 20.09 38.00
CA PHE A 45 0.40 20.24 37.74
C PHE A 45 0.06 21.11 36.53
N VAL A 46 0.94 22.00 36.09
CA VAL A 46 0.75 22.75 34.84
C VAL A 46 1.30 21.88 33.71
N LYS A 47 0.43 21.01 33.18
CA LYS A 47 0.71 20.28 31.94
C LYS A 47 0.36 21.20 30.77
N PRO A 48 1.34 21.79 30.05
CA PRO A 48 1.03 22.55 28.86
C PRO A 48 0.33 21.63 27.87
N GLN A 49 -0.92 21.93 27.56
CA GLN A 49 -1.62 21.31 26.45
C GLN A 49 -1.06 21.94 25.17
N PRO A 50 -0.65 21.17 24.16
CA PRO A 50 -0.25 21.74 22.89
C PRO A 50 -1.42 22.55 22.31
N VAL A 51 -1.25 23.88 22.25
CA VAL A 51 -2.21 24.76 21.57
C VAL A 51 -1.78 24.84 20.11
N GLY A 52 -2.33 23.95 19.31
CA GLY A 52 -2.13 23.92 17.87
C GLY A 52 -3.10 22.93 17.25
N ALA A 53 -3.71 23.30 16.13
CA ALA A 53 -4.41 22.33 15.31
C ALA A 53 -3.37 21.29 14.85
N THR A 54 -3.65 20.00 15.09
CA THR A 54 -2.86 18.93 14.48
C THR A 54 -2.94 19.15 12.97
N LEU A 55 -1.82 19.47 12.33
CA LEU A 55 -1.78 19.57 10.87
C LEU A 55 -2.25 18.21 10.35
N GLN A 56 -3.44 18.17 9.74
CA GLN A 56 -3.85 16.97 9.02
C GLN A 56 -2.90 16.86 7.84
N PRO A 57 -2.07 15.79 7.77
CA PRO A 57 -1.20 15.61 6.64
C PRO A 57 -2.04 15.54 5.36
N PRO A 58 -1.53 16.04 4.23
CA PRO A 58 -2.24 15.94 2.97
C PRO A 58 -2.54 14.48 2.65
N VAL A 59 -3.66 14.24 1.97
CA VAL A 59 -4.09 12.88 1.59
C VAL A 59 -3.04 12.20 0.72
N LEU A 60 -2.37 12.96 -0.14
CA LEU A 60 -1.21 12.55 -0.92
C LEU A 60 0.05 13.22 -0.37
N GLU A 61 1.07 12.42 -0.05
CA GLU A 61 2.38 12.89 0.37
C GLU A 61 3.41 12.64 -0.75
N ARG A 62 4.41 13.52 -0.85
CA ARG A 62 5.41 13.48 -1.94
C ARG A 62 6.21 12.17 -2.05
N ARG A 63 6.28 11.40 -0.96
CA ARG A 63 7.02 10.13 -0.89
C ARG A 63 6.11 8.90 -0.92
N ASP A 64 4.82 9.09 -1.14
CA ASP A 64 3.92 7.96 -1.33
C ASP A 64 4.12 7.34 -2.70
N HIS A 65 4.11 6.02 -2.72
CA HIS A 65 3.98 5.24 -3.94
C HIS A 65 2.67 4.47 -3.90
N TYR A 66 2.03 4.35 -5.06
CA TYR A 66 0.74 3.68 -5.23
C TYR A 66 0.94 2.55 -6.22
N TYR A 67 0.70 1.32 -5.80
CA TYR A 67 1.09 0.14 -6.57
C TYR A 67 -0.09 -0.52 -7.28
N GLY A 68 -1.28 -0.46 -6.67
CA GLY A 68 -2.51 -1.07 -7.20
C GLY A 68 -3.63 -0.07 -7.45
N LEU A 69 -4.46 -0.37 -8.45
CA LEU A 69 -5.67 0.37 -8.80
C LEU A 69 -6.80 -0.61 -9.14
N ALA A 70 -8.00 -0.33 -8.67
CA ALA A 70 -9.21 -1.04 -9.07
C ALA A 70 -10.39 -0.09 -9.26
N VAL A 71 -11.34 -0.49 -10.12
CA VAL A 71 -12.62 0.19 -10.23
C VAL A 71 -13.49 -0.20 -9.03
N GLY A 72 -13.90 0.79 -8.25
CA GLY A 72 -14.85 0.65 -7.15
C GLY A 72 -16.28 1.04 -7.55
N PRO A 73 -17.21 1.08 -6.56
CA PRO A 73 -18.60 1.45 -6.82
C PRO A 73 -18.75 2.88 -7.35
N GLU A 74 -19.81 3.09 -8.13
CA GLU A 74 -20.27 4.42 -8.56
C GLU A 74 -19.21 5.25 -9.32
N GLY A 75 -18.31 4.58 -10.07
CA GLY A 75 -17.26 5.25 -10.82
C GLY A 75 -16.12 5.80 -9.95
N ARG A 76 -16.04 5.39 -8.67
CA ARG A 76 -14.86 5.65 -7.84
C ARG A 76 -13.77 4.62 -8.14
N LEU A 77 -12.53 5.01 -7.92
CA LEU A 77 -11.37 4.12 -7.97
C LEU A 77 -10.88 3.84 -6.55
N LEU A 78 -10.36 2.64 -6.35
CA LEU A 78 -9.55 2.28 -5.20
C LEU A 78 -8.09 2.36 -5.61
N ALA A 79 -7.26 2.99 -4.79
CA ALA A 79 -5.80 2.97 -4.93
C ALA A 79 -5.16 2.54 -3.62
N VAL A 80 -4.14 1.70 -3.69
CA VAL A 80 -3.41 1.21 -2.52
C VAL A 80 -1.91 1.44 -2.67
N GLY A 81 -1.22 1.63 -1.55
CA GLY A 81 0.17 2.09 -1.59
C GLY A 81 0.97 1.99 -0.31
N SER A 82 2.03 2.79 -0.26
CA SER A 82 2.99 2.87 0.85
C SER A 82 2.32 3.05 2.21
N GLY A 83 2.84 2.36 3.22
CA GLY A 83 2.42 2.56 4.61
C GLY A 83 0.98 2.16 4.90
N GLY A 84 0.42 1.19 4.15
CA GLY A 84 -0.96 0.73 4.29
C GLY A 84 -1.99 1.75 3.77
N LYS A 85 -1.59 2.69 2.90
CA LYS A 85 -2.52 3.68 2.36
C LYS A 85 -3.55 3.01 1.45
N ILE A 86 -4.81 3.36 1.71
CA ILE A 86 -5.96 3.06 0.86
C ILE A 86 -6.66 4.38 0.56
N LEU A 87 -6.87 4.67 -0.71
CA LEU A 87 -7.55 5.86 -1.20
C LEU A 87 -8.79 5.46 -1.98
N ARG A 88 -9.84 6.27 -1.83
CA ARG A 88 -11.00 6.29 -2.72
C ARG A 88 -10.93 7.57 -3.55
N ILE A 89 -10.92 7.41 -4.86
CA ILE A 89 -10.76 8.52 -5.81
C ILE A 89 -12.02 8.64 -6.64
N ASP A 90 -12.66 9.79 -6.62
CA ASP A 90 -13.76 10.11 -7.52
C ASP A 90 -13.18 10.39 -8.92
N SER A 91 -13.38 9.48 -9.88
CA SER A 91 -12.69 9.53 -11.18
C SER A 91 -13.02 10.77 -12.01
N ALA A 92 -14.21 11.35 -11.81
CA ALA A 92 -14.67 12.53 -12.52
C ALA A 92 -14.09 13.81 -11.91
N SER A 93 -14.27 14.00 -10.60
CA SER A 93 -13.85 15.23 -9.91
C SER A 93 -12.39 15.23 -9.45
N GLY A 94 -11.75 14.06 -9.37
CA GLY A 94 -10.42 13.89 -8.81
C GLY A 94 -10.36 14.02 -7.28
N ARG A 95 -11.52 14.11 -6.59
CA ARG A 95 -11.58 14.16 -5.12
C ARG A 95 -11.04 12.86 -4.54
N ILE A 96 -10.24 12.97 -3.48
CA ILE A 96 -9.56 11.84 -2.83
C ILE A 96 -9.93 11.79 -1.36
N ASP A 97 -10.37 10.62 -0.93
CA ASP A 97 -10.63 10.31 0.46
C ASP A 97 -9.67 9.18 0.91
N ARG A 98 -8.90 9.42 1.97
CA ARG A 98 -8.10 8.36 2.60
C ARG A 98 -9.01 7.51 3.48
N VAL A 99 -8.93 6.19 3.32
CA VAL A 99 -9.64 5.22 4.15
C VAL A 99 -8.66 4.64 5.18
N PRO A 100 -9.04 4.55 6.47
CA PRO A 100 -8.24 3.84 7.46
C PRO A 100 -8.06 2.36 7.10
N ALA A 101 -6.83 1.85 7.22
CA ALA A 101 -6.51 0.44 7.00
C ALA A 101 -6.00 -0.18 8.31
N PRO A 102 -6.31 -1.46 8.59
CA PRO A 102 -5.85 -2.17 9.79
C PRO A 102 -4.39 -2.63 9.69
N THR A 103 -3.56 -1.98 8.87
CA THR A 103 -2.17 -2.33 8.62
C THR A 103 -1.35 -1.08 8.31
N THR A 104 -0.05 -1.14 8.58
CA THR A 104 0.94 -0.16 8.11
C THR A 104 1.83 -0.73 7.01
N GLN A 105 1.64 -2.00 6.63
CA GLN A 105 2.41 -2.63 5.58
C GLN A 105 2.05 -2.04 4.22
N THR A 106 3.04 -1.90 3.35
CA THR A 106 2.80 -1.45 1.98
C THR A 106 1.88 -2.44 1.27
N LEU A 107 0.79 -1.91 0.71
CA LEU A 107 -0.13 -2.65 -0.12
C LEU A 107 0.35 -2.56 -1.57
N GLN A 108 0.44 -3.71 -2.21
CA GLN A 108 1.03 -3.87 -3.54
C GLN A 108 -0.03 -3.93 -4.64
N ASP A 109 -1.22 -4.44 -4.34
CA ASP A 109 -2.30 -4.47 -5.31
C ASP A 109 -3.69 -4.49 -4.66
N VAL A 110 -4.70 -4.10 -5.44
CA VAL A 110 -6.11 -4.12 -5.06
C VAL A 110 -6.96 -4.55 -6.24
N ALA A 111 -7.98 -5.37 -5.99
CA ALA A 111 -8.95 -5.82 -6.97
C ALA A 111 -10.37 -5.82 -6.39
N THR A 112 -11.37 -5.78 -7.26
CA THR A 112 -12.78 -5.76 -6.88
C THR A 112 -13.51 -6.93 -7.53
N TRP A 113 -14.21 -7.73 -6.70
CA TRP A 113 -15.13 -8.73 -7.23
C TRP A 113 -16.38 -8.07 -7.81
N ASP A 114 -16.85 -7.01 -7.15
CA ASP A 114 -18.03 -6.26 -7.53
C ASP A 114 -18.06 -4.89 -6.81
N ALA A 115 -19.17 -4.16 -6.93
CA ALA A 115 -19.36 -2.85 -6.34
C ALA A 115 -19.28 -2.84 -4.79
N GLY A 116 -19.55 -3.97 -4.13
CA GLY A 116 -19.53 -4.10 -2.67
C GLY A 116 -18.28 -4.78 -2.12
N ARG A 117 -17.56 -5.57 -2.93
CA ARG A 117 -16.48 -6.42 -2.42
C ARG A 117 -15.13 -6.14 -3.08
N ALA A 118 -14.11 -5.97 -2.24
CA ALA A 118 -12.75 -5.70 -2.68
C ALA A 118 -11.73 -6.48 -1.84
N VAL A 119 -10.57 -6.75 -2.43
CA VAL A 119 -9.41 -7.37 -1.77
C VAL A 119 -8.16 -6.57 -2.08
N ALA A 120 -7.30 -6.38 -1.08
CA ALA A 120 -5.98 -5.80 -1.24
C ALA A 120 -4.92 -6.72 -0.66
N VAL A 121 -3.78 -6.82 -1.31
CA VAL A 121 -2.64 -7.65 -0.88
C VAL A 121 -1.37 -6.81 -0.76
N GLY A 122 -0.41 -7.26 0.04
CA GLY A 122 0.83 -6.51 0.21
C GLY A 122 1.97 -7.24 0.88
N ASN A 123 2.93 -6.45 1.37
CA ASN A 123 4.12 -6.93 2.07
C ASN A 123 3.75 -7.75 3.33
N ASP A 124 4.64 -8.65 3.74
CA ASP A 124 4.48 -9.54 4.90
C ASP A 124 3.23 -10.43 4.86
N GLY A 125 2.69 -10.70 3.67
CA GLY A 125 1.55 -11.58 3.45
C GLY A 125 0.27 -10.97 4.00
N VAL A 126 0.16 -9.64 3.97
CA VAL A 126 -1.07 -8.94 4.34
C VAL A 126 -2.10 -9.14 3.25
N ILE A 127 -3.29 -9.58 3.66
CA ILE A 127 -4.49 -9.62 2.83
C ILE A 127 -5.58 -8.87 3.59
N LEU A 128 -6.19 -7.89 2.93
CA LEU A 128 -7.33 -7.12 3.44
C LEU A 128 -8.54 -7.40 2.57
N VAL A 129 -9.72 -7.50 3.20
CA VAL A 129 -11.00 -7.64 2.51
C VAL A 129 -11.94 -6.52 2.92
N SER A 130 -12.78 -6.09 1.98
CA SER A 130 -13.85 -5.13 2.20
C SER A 130 -15.17 -5.72 1.69
N GLY A 131 -16.24 -5.52 2.46
CA GLY A 131 -17.62 -5.89 2.10
C GLY A 131 -18.54 -4.69 1.88
N ASP A 132 -17.99 -3.48 1.83
CA ASP A 132 -18.72 -2.21 1.71
C ASP A 132 -18.15 -1.27 0.63
N GLY A 133 -17.58 -1.85 -0.42
CA GLY A 133 -17.07 -1.11 -1.58
C GLY A 133 -15.79 -0.33 -1.30
N GLY A 134 -14.96 -0.85 -0.39
CA GLY A 134 -13.69 -0.26 0.03
C GLY A 134 -13.83 0.88 1.03
N ALA A 135 -14.99 1.03 1.68
CA ALA A 135 -15.21 2.05 2.72
C ALA A 135 -14.63 1.65 4.08
N SER A 136 -14.53 0.35 4.37
CA SER A 136 -13.81 -0.22 5.50
C SER A 136 -13.13 -1.54 5.11
N TRP A 137 -12.09 -1.89 5.86
CA TRP A 137 -11.22 -3.03 5.57
C TRP A 137 -10.94 -3.87 6.81
N GLN A 138 -10.94 -5.18 6.63
CA GLN A 138 -10.59 -6.16 7.65
C GLN A 138 -9.38 -6.96 7.19
N GLN A 139 -8.42 -7.17 8.08
CA GLN A 139 -7.27 -8.01 7.77
C GLN A 139 -7.64 -9.49 7.96
N VAL A 140 -7.31 -10.32 6.97
CA VAL A 140 -7.45 -11.77 7.05
C VAL A 140 -6.43 -12.31 8.06
N ALA A 141 -6.91 -13.09 9.03
CA ALA A 141 -6.09 -13.55 10.15
C ALA A 141 -5.16 -14.71 9.75
N GLU A 142 -5.70 -15.68 9.01
CA GLU A 142 -4.99 -16.89 8.61
C GLU A 142 -4.66 -16.83 7.12
N VAL A 143 -3.38 -16.61 6.83
CA VAL A 143 -2.83 -16.60 5.46
C VAL A 143 -1.73 -17.65 5.41
N PRO A 144 -1.70 -18.55 4.41
CA PRO A 144 -0.70 -19.61 4.27
C PRO A 144 0.66 -19.04 3.84
N ARG A 145 1.35 -18.39 4.78
CA ARG A 145 2.64 -17.71 4.61
C ARG A 145 3.80 -18.69 4.52
N SER A 146 4.86 -18.29 3.82
CA SER A 146 6.16 -18.95 3.88
C SER A 146 6.90 -18.55 5.15
N GLU A 147 7.79 -19.42 5.61
CA GLU A 147 8.72 -19.11 6.70
C GLU A 147 9.86 -18.17 6.27
N VAL A 148 10.05 -17.96 4.96
CA VAL A 148 11.18 -17.20 4.39
C VAL A 148 10.79 -15.76 4.06
N ALA A 149 9.87 -15.56 3.12
CA ALA A 149 9.44 -14.24 2.65
C ALA A 149 7.97 -14.28 2.19
N ASN A 150 7.27 -13.15 2.30
CA ASN A 150 5.81 -13.13 2.20
C ASN A 150 5.25 -11.94 1.42
N LYS A 151 6.04 -11.26 0.60
CA LYS A 151 5.48 -10.17 -0.20
C LYS A 151 4.51 -10.72 -1.25
N LEU A 152 3.24 -10.31 -1.16
CA LEU A 152 2.26 -10.51 -2.22
C LEU A 152 2.31 -9.32 -3.18
N THR A 153 2.40 -9.58 -4.47
CA THR A 153 2.66 -8.58 -5.52
C THR A 153 1.42 -8.21 -6.32
N ARG A 154 0.51 -9.17 -6.53
CA ARG A 154 -0.71 -9.01 -7.34
C ARG A 154 -1.88 -9.77 -6.74
N VAL A 155 -3.09 -9.29 -6.98
CA VAL A 155 -4.32 -10.07 -6.78
C VAL A 155 -5.27 -9.88 -7.96
N GLU A 156 -5.78 -10.98 -8.51
CA GLU A 156 -6.80 -10.98 -9.56
C GLU A 156 -8.07 -11.67 -9.07
N THR A 157 -9.22 -11.05 -9.32
CA THR A 157 -10.53 -11.57 -8.91
C THR A 157 -11.26 -12.23 -10.07
N GLY A 158 -11.87 -13.38 -9.81
CA GLY A 158 -12.75 -14.09 -10.74
C GLY A 158 -14.21 -14.10 -10.27
N ALA A 159 -15.03 -14.89 -10.97
CA ALA A 159 -16.43 -15.09 -10.62
C ALA A 159 -16.60 -15.80 -9.26
N ASP A 160 -17.77 -15.62 -8.65
CA ASP A 160 -18.23 -16.41 -7.49
C ASP A 160 -17.26 -16.45 -6.30
N GLY A 161 -16.54 -15.34 -6.06
CA GLY A 161 -15.65 -15.18 -4.91
C GLY A 161 -14.27 -15.78 -5.09
N LEU A 162 -13.94 -16.24 -6.30
CA LEU A 162 -12.59 -16.60 -6.68
C LEU A 162 -11.67 -15.38 -6.62
N ALA A 163 -10.51 -15.51 -6.00
CA ALA A 163 -9.38 -14.63 -6.28
C ALA A 163 -8.06 -15.40 -6.15
N VAL A 164 -7.07 -14.99 -6.92
CA VAL A 164 -5.71 -15.56 -6.88
C VAL A 164 -4.73 -14.44 -6.62
N ALA A 165 -3.84 -14.65 -5.65
CA ALA A 165 -2.76 -13.73 -5.32
C ALA A 165 -1.40 -14.37 -5.59
N THR A 166 -0.48 -13.59 -6.14
CA THR A 166 0.90 -14.01 -6.45
C THR A 166 1.91 -13.28 -5.56
N GLY A 167 3.12 -13.82 -5.42
CA GLY A 167 4.17 -13.18 -4.65
C GLY A 167 5.49 -13.95 -4.60
N GLU A 168 6.33 -13.55 -3.64
CA GLU A 168 7.63 -14.17 -3.33
C GLU A 168 7.47 -15.61 -2.81
N MET A 169 8.54 -16.42 -2.93
CA MET A 169 8.60 -17.80 -2.44
C MET A 169 7.52 -18.70 -3.02
N GLY A 170 7.27 -18.53 -4.32
CA GLY A 170 6.28 -19.29 -5.08
C GLY A 170 4.86 -19.04 -4.58
N ALA A 171 4.59 -17.93 -3.88
CA ALA A 171 3.26 -17.62 -3.39
C ALA A 171 2.27 -17.58 -4.56
N LEU A 172 1.36 -18.54 -4.55
CA LEU A 172 0.22 -18.65 -5.44
C LEU A 172 -0.97 -19.06 -4.58
N LEU A 173 -1.65 -18.06 -4.03
CA LEU A 173 -2.69 -18.23 -3.02
C LEU A 173 -4.05 -18.08 -3.68
N ILE A 174 -5.02 -18.91 -3.29
CA ILE A 174 -6.38 -18.88 -3.82
C ILE A 174 -7.40 -18.77 -2.70
N THR A 175 -8.45 -18.00 -2.96
CA THR A 175 -9.71 -18.00 -2.21
C THR A 175 -10.86 -18.33 -3.17
N ARG A 176 -11.93 -18.92 -2.64
CA ARG A 176 -13.20 -19.16 -3.36
C ARG A 176 -14.40 -18.68 -2.55
N ASP A 177 -14.16 -17.88 -1.52
CA ASP A 177 -15.16 -17.44 -0.55
C ASP A 177 -15.01 -15.95 -0.23
N TYR A 178 -14.68 -15.15 -1.26
CA TYR A 178 -14.50 -13.70 -1.17
C TYR A 178 -13.40 -13.28 -0.17
N GLY A 179 -12.33 -14.08 -0.10
CA GLY A 179 -11.14 -13.80 0.70
C GLY A 179 -11.30 -14.16 2.18
N ALA A 180 -12.34 -14.87 2.58
CA ALA A 180 -12.51 -15.33 3.96
C ALA A 180 -11.47 -16.40 4.33
N THR A 181 -11.19 -17.33 3.42
CA THR A 181 -10.13 -18.34 3.57
C THR A 181 -9.22 -18.39 2.34
N TRP A 182 -7.95 -18.71 2.59
CA TRP A 182 -6.90 -18.78 1.57
C TRP A 182 -6.11 -20.07 1.68
N SER A 183 -5.80 -20.69 0.55
CA SER A 183 -4.93 -21.87 0.45
C SER A 183 -3.85 -21.68 -0.61
N ARG A 184 -2.72 -22.36 -0.48
CA ARG A 184 -1.71 -22.44 -1.55
C ARG A 184 -2.17 -23.37 -2.67
N LEU A 185 -1.97 -22.97 -3.91
CA LEU A 185 -2.20 -23.79 -5.10
C LEU A 185 -1.00 -24.69 -5.45
N ARG A 186 0.19 -24.33 -4.95
CA ARG A 186 1.46 -25.03 -5.22
C ARG A 186 2.37 -24.99 -4.00
N ASP A 187 3.31 -25.92 -3.98
CA ASP A 187 4.40 -25.95 -3.01
C ASP A 187 5.31 -24.72 -3.17
N GLU A 188 6.05 -24.40 -2.12
CA GLU A 188 7.00 -23.29 -2.11
C GLU A 188 8.15 -23.54 -3.08
N GLU A 189 8.57 -22.47 -3.75
CA GLU A 189 9.68 -22.47 -4.70
C GLU A 189 10.45 -21.15 -4.53
N ASP A 190 11.78 -21.17 -4.66
CA ASP A 190 12.64 -19.98 -4.58
C ASP A 190 12.54 -19.16 -5.88
N LEU A 191 11.37 -18.54 -6.06
CA LEU A 191 10.96 -17.76 -7.22
C LEU A 191 9.85 -16.78 -6.82
N ALA A 192 9.75 -15.64 -7.49
CA ALA A 192 8.56 -14.78 -7.46
C ALA A 192 7.63 -15.02 -8.66
N TRP A 193 6.34 -15.16 -8.37
CA TRP A 193 5.26 -14.99 -9.35
C TRP A 193 4.81 -13.53 -9.35
N ASN A 194 4.81 -12.90 -10.51
CA ASN A 194 4.64 -11.44 -10.63
C ASN A 194 3.20 -11.03 -10.94
N ASP A 195 2.48 -11.82 -11.74
CA ASP A 195 1.08 -11.54 -12.10
C ASP A 195 0.32 -12.83 -12.42
N VAL A 196 -1.00 -12.75 -12.34
CA VAL A 196 -1.95 -13.83 -12.64
C VAL A 196 -3.13 -13.27 -13.42
N ALA A 197 -3.54 -13.99 -14.45
CA ALA A 197 -4.77 -13.75 -15.18
C ALA A 197 -5.74 -14.92 -15.01
N LEU A 198 -7.03 -14.59 -15.04
CA LEU A 198 -8.15 -15.53 -15.02
C LEU A 198 -8.96 -15.38 -16.33
N PRO A 199 -8.52 -15.97 -17.46
CA PRO A 199 -9.12 -15.72 -18.79
C PRO A 199 -10.55 -16.23 -18.96
N GLY A 200 -11.09 -16.92 -17.95
CA GLY A 200 -12.42 -17.52 -17.93
C GLY A 200 -12.40 -19.04 -17.76
N GLY A 201 -13.56 -19.60 -17.42
CA GLY A 201 -13.67 -21.01 -17.07
C GLY A 201 -12.84 -21.35 -15.83
N ALA A 202 -12.11 -22.46 -15.89
CA ALA A 202 -11.19 -22.89 -14.83
C ALA A 202 -9.72 -22.55 -15.13
N ARG A 203 -9.47 -21.71 -16.15
CA ARG A 203 -8.12 -21.38 -16.60
C ARG A 203 -7.44 -20.35 -15.68
N ILE A 204 -6.20 -20.64 -15.30
CA ILE A 204 -5.32 -19.74 -14.56
C ILE A 204 -4.00 -19.66 -15.31
N VAL A 205 -3.56 -18.44 -15.64
CA VAL A 205 -2.28 -18.18 -16.30
C VAL A 205 -1.46 -17.31 -15.37
N VAL A 206 -0.25 -17.75 -15.02
CA VAL A 206 0.65 -17.05 -14.09
C VAL A 206 1.97 -16.77 -14.79
N VAL A 207 2.53 -15.58 -14.59
CA VAL A 207 3.84 -15.21 -15.13
C VAL A 207 4.79 -14.79 -14.00
N GLY A 208 6.09 -15.07 -14.16
CA GLY A 208 7.06 -14.91 -13.10
C GLY A 208 8.47 -14.55 -13.57
N GLU A 209 9.42 -14.75 -12.67
CA GLU A 209 10.84 -14.54 -12.94
C GLU A 209 11.35 -15.48 -14.05
N PHE A 210 12.45 -15.06 -14.69
CA PHE A 210 13.18 -15.88 -15.67
C PHE A 210 12.34 -16.38 -16.86
N GLY A 211 11.36 -15.57 -17.30
CA GLY A 211 10.48 -15.93 -18.41
C GLY A 211 9.49 -17.05 -18.09
N ARG A 212 9.28 -17.40 -16.82
CA ARG A 212 8.40 -18.52 -16.45
C ARG A 212 6.93 -18.19 -16.65
N ILE A 213 6.20 -19.16 -17.19
CA ILE A 213 4.77 -19.09 -17.44
C ILE A 213 4.13 -20.40 -16.96
N LEU A 214 3.14 -20.32 -16.09
CA LEU A 214 2.32 -21.46 -15.70
C LEU A 214 0.93 -21.36 -16.29
N VAL A 215 0.39 -22.49 -16.72
CA VAL A 215 -1.00 -22.61 -17.18
C VAL A 215 -1.66 -23.80 -16.50
N SER A 216 -2.81 -23.54 -15.90
CA SER A 216 -3.74 -24.56 -15.41
C SER A 216 -5.08 -24.39 -16.12
N ASP A 217 -5.71 -25.50 -16.52
CA ASP A 217 -7.04 -25.53 -17.13
C ASP A 217 -8.13 -26.07 -16.20
N ASP A 218 -7.76 -26.42 -14.96
CA ASP A 218 -8.60 -27.14 -14.00
C ASP A 218 -8.61 -26.49 -12.60
N GLY A 219 -8.52 -25.16 -12.57
CA GLY A 219 -8.64 -24.36 -11.36
C GLY A 219 -7.45 -24.48 -10.42
N GLY A 220 -6.27 -24.79 -10.97
CA GLY A 220 -5.01 -24.91 -10.26
C GLY A 220 -4.70 -26.31 -9.73
N SER A 221 -5.42 -27.35 -10.18
CA SER A 221 -5.19 -28.73 -9.73
C SER A 221 -3.99 -29.36 -10.43
N HIS A 222 -3.83 -29.09 -11.73
CA HIS A 222 -2.66 -29.47 -12.52
C HIS A 222 -2.11 -28.25 -13.25
N TRP A 223 -0.79 -28.27 -13.46
CA TRP A 223 -0.05 -27.18 -14.07
C TRP A 223 0.82 -27.68 -15.20
N THR A 224 0.85 -26.90 -16.27
CA THR A 224 1.84 -27.00 -17.34
C THR A 224 2.71 -25.74 -17.33
N GLU A 225 3.95 -25.87 -17.79
CA GLU A 225 4.89 -24.76 -17.91
C GLU A 225 5.34 -24.63 -19.38
N PRO A 226 4.59 -23.89 -20.20
CA PRO A 226 4.97 -23.64 -21.58
C PRO A 226 6.28 -22.86 -21.65
N PRO A 227 7.15 -23.15 -22.63
CA PRO A 227 8.37 -22.38 -22.81
C PRO A 227 8.02 -20.96 -23.30
N ALA A 228 8.65 -19.95 -22.70
CA ALA A 228 8.64 -18.59 -23.22
C ALA A 228 9.82 -18.38 -24.18
N PRO A 229 9.67 -17.56 -25.24
CA PRO A 229 10.75 -17.23 -26.16
C PRO A 229 11.75 -16.20 -25.60
N VAL A 230 11.80 -16.02 -24.28
CA VAL A 230 12.60 -15.01 -23.56
C VAL A 230 13.11 -15.58 -22.23
N GLY A 231 14.23 -15.04 -21.74
CA GLY A 231 14.77 -15.38 -20.41
C GLY A 231 14.60 -14.28 -19.35
N SER A 232 14.11 -13.09 -19.72
CA SER A 232 13.88 -11.99 -18.79
C SER A 232 12.55 -12.16 -18.03
N SER A 233 12.45 -11.59 -16.84
CA SER A 233 11.26 -11.73 -16.00
C SER A 233 10.03 -11.09 -16.65
N LEU A 234 8.92 -11.84 -16.63
CA LEU A 234 7.60 -11.35 -17.04
C LEU A 234 6.94 -10.71 -15.83
N MET A 235 6.44 -9.49 -16.01
CA MET A 235 5.93 -8.62 -14.94
C MET A 235 4.41 -8.58 -14.89
N ALA A 236 3.75 -8.70 -16.04
CA ALA A 236 2.30 -8.69 -16.10
C ALA A 236 1.74 -9.55 -17.23
N VAL A 237 0.51 -10.03 -17.06
CA VAL A 237 -0.24 -10.78 -18.06
C VAL A 237 -1.71 -10.40 -18.02
N ALA A 238 -2.31 -10.16 -19.19
CA ALA A 238 -3.73 -9.87 -19.32
C ALA A 238 -4.33 -10.58 -20.52
N PHE A 239 -5.62 -10.89 -20.43
CA PHE A 239 -6.38 -11.56 -21.48
C PHE A 239 -7.59 -10.72 -21.88
N ARG A 240 -7.86 -10.62 -23.17
CA ARG A 240 -9.09 -9.99 -23.69
C ARG A 240 -10.23 -11.00 -23.82
N ASP A 241 -9.88 -12.28 -23.94
CA ASP A 241 -10.77 -13.43 -24.04
C ASP A 241 -10.02 -14.71 -23.62
N ALA A 242 -10.70 -15.86 -23.64
CA ALA A 242 -10.14 -17.14 -23.18
C ALA A 242 -8.91 -17.65 -23.96
N THR A 243 -8.61 -17.05 -25.12
CA THR A 243 -7.57 -17.51 -26.05
C THR A 243 -6.51 -16.46 -26.35
N HIS A 244 -6.84 -15.17 -26.33
CA HIS A 244 -5.93 -14.08 -26.66
C HIS A 244 -5.46 -13.34 -25.42
N GLY A 245 -4.15 -13.41 -25.19
CA GLY A 245 -3.48 -12.75 -24.08
C GLY A 245 -2.18 -12.09 -24.49
N VAL A 246 -1.76 -11.13 -23.66
CA VAL A 246 -0.49 -10.43 -23.77
C VAL A 246 0.22 -10.51 -22.43
N ALA A 247 1.50 -10.85 -22.44
CA ALA A 247 2.39 -10.72 -21.29
C ALA A 247 3.48 -9.70 -21.58
N VAL A 248 3.87 -8.92 -20.59
CA VAL A 248 4.92 -7.90 -20.71
C VAL A 248 5.94 -8.06 -19.60
N GLY A 249 7.16 -7.55 -19.79
CA GLY A 249 8.19 -7.70 -18.79
C GLY A 249 9.40 -6.78 -18.92
N LEU A 250 10.47 -7.20 -18.25
CA LEU A 250 11.73 -6.49 -18.25
C LEU A 250 12.35 -6.46 -19.66
N GLU A 251 13.19 -5.46 -19.94
CA GLU A 251 13.89 -5.31 -21.22
C GLU A 251 12.97 -5.03 -22.41
N GLY A 252 11.76 -4.51 -22.14
CA GLY A 252 10.77 -4.17 -23.16
C GLY A 252 10.04 -5.39 -23.74
N VAL A 253 10.11 -6.55 -23.08
CA VAL A 253 9.47 -7.78 -23.56
C VAL A 253 7.97 -7.62 -23.70
N VAL A 254 7.44 -8.04 -24.85
CA VAL A 254 6.02 -8.26 -25.11
C VAL A 254 5.84 -9.62 -25.76
N LEU A 255 5.03 -10.47 -25.13
CA LEU A 255 4.64 -11.78 -25.63
C LEU A 255 3.14 -11.80 -25.92
N GLN A 256 2.75 -12.58 -26.92
CA GLN A 256 1.36 -12.77 -27.31
C GLN A 256 1.02 -14.25 -27.37
N THR A 257 -0.18 -14.61 -26.90
CA THR A 257 -0.75 -15.94 -27.06
C THR A 257 -2.08 -15.86 -27.80
N ARG A 258 -2.40 -16.92 -28.54
CA ARG A 258 -3.67 -17.09 -29.28
C ARG A 258 -4.38 -18.40 -28.93
N ASP A 259 -3.86 -19.15 -27.96
CA ASP A 259 -4.39 -20.44 -27.52
C ASP A 259 -4.61 -20.48 -26.00
N GLY A 260 -4.61 -19.33 -25.33
CA GLY A 260 -4.88 -19.25 -23.89
C GLY A 260 -3.64 -19.43 -23.01
N GLY A 261 -2.46 -19.18 -23.57
CA GLY A 261 -1.18 -19.23 -22.85
C GLY A 261 -0.38 -20.50 -23.06
N HIS A 262 -0.83 -21.43 -23.91
CA HIS A 262 -0.08 -22.67 -24.19
C HIS A 262 1.06 -22.45 -25.17
N THR A 263 0.98 -21.43 -26.03
CA THR A 263 2.09 -20.97 -26.87
C THR A 263 2.19 -19.46 -26.85
N TRP A 264 3.43 -18.96 -26.94
CA TRP A 264 3.76 -17.54 -26.89
C TRP A 264 4.72 -17.14 -28.01
N THR A 265 4.45 -15.98 -28.62
CA THR A 265 5.31 -15.36 -29.63
C THR A 265 5.72 -13.96 -29.17
N ALA A 266 7.01 -13.63 -29.30
CA ALA A 266 7.51 -12.30 -28.96
C ALA A 266 7.16 -11.26 -30.04
N ALA A 267 6.92 -10.02 -29.61
CA ALA A 267 6.77 -8.86 -30.48
C ALA A 267 7.87 -7.84 -30.17
N GLU A 268 8.52 -7.34 -31.21
CA GLU A 268 9.60 -6.36 -31.11
C GLU A 268 9.04 -4.93 -31.14
N LEU A 269 9.35 -4.13 -30.12
CA LEU A 269 8.90 -2.75 -30.00
C LEU A 269 9.96 -1.68 -30.34
N GLY A 270 11.22 -2.10 -30.50
CA GLY A 270 12.33 -1.20 -30.81
C GLY A 270 12.82 -0.35 -29.62
N PHE A 271 12.51 -0.74 -28.38
CA PHE A 271 13.06 -0.17 -27.16
C PHE A 271 13.21 -1.23 -26.07
N HIS A 272 13.95 -0.91 -25.01
CA HIS A 272 14.27 -1.84 -23.90
C HIS A 272 13.87 -1.33 -22.51
N ASP A 273 13.14 -0.22 -22.42
CA ASP A 273 12.54 0.23 -21.16
C ASP A 273 11.67 -0.89 -20.56
N HIS A 274 11.82 -1.16 -19.27
CA HIS A 274 11.04 -2.19 -18.57
C HIS A 274 9.54 -1.88 -18.61
N LEU A 275 8.73 -2.90 -18.86
CA LEU A 275 7.27 -2.84 -18.78
C LEU A 275 6.83 -3.57 -17.50
N PHE A 276 5.87 -3.00 -16.78
CA PHE A 276 5.43 -3.48 -15.48
C PHE A 276 3.96 -3.88 -15.44
N ASP A 277 3.12 -3.34 -16.32
CA ASP A 277 1.71 -3.71 -16.37
C ASP A 277 1.15 -3.67 -17.80
N ILE A 278 0.12 -4.49 -18.04
CA ILE A 278 -0.64 -4.54 -19.29
C ILE A 278 -2.12 -4.75 -18.96
N ALA A 279 -3.00 -4.02 -19.63
CA ALA A 279 -4.43 -4.13 -19.44
C ALA A 279 -5.17 -4.15 -20.79
N TRP A 280 -6.32 -4.84 -20.79
CA TRP A 280 -7.28 -4.79 -21.89
C TRP A 280 -8.28 -3.65 -21.65
N ASP A 281 -8.30 -2.67 -22.54
CA ASP A 281 -9.34 -1.63 -22.59
C ASP A 281 -10.51 -2.16 -23.41
N ALA A 282 -11.47 -2.80 -22.74
CA ALA A 282 -12.65 -3.36 -23.39
C ALA A 282 -13.53 -2.29 -24.06
N ALA A 283 -13.53 -1.05 -23.58
CA ALA A 283 -14.34 0.02 -24.16
C ALA A 283 -13.76 0.49 -25.50
N GLN A 284 -12.42 0.53 -25.61
CA GLN A 284 -11.73 0.96 -26.84
C GLN A 284 -11.18 -0.20 -27.68
N GLN A 285 -11.38 -1.45 -27.23
CA GLN A 285 -10.92 -2.67 -27.90
C GLN A 285 -9.42 -2.65 -28.21
N ARG A 286 -8.61 -2.27 -27.22
CA ARG A 286 -7.16 -2.11 -27.36
C ARG A 286 -6.39 -2.55 -26.12
N TRP A 287 -5.13 -2.88 -26.30
CA TRP A 287 -4.18 -3.08 -25.21
C TRP A 287 -3.58 -1.74 -24.78
N VAL A 288 -3.38 -1.57 -23.48
CA VAL A 288 -2.66 -0.42 -22.90
C VAL A 288 -1.70 -0.93 -21.84
N GLY A 289 -0.43 -0.56 -21.91
CA GLY A 289 0.61 -0.98 -20.98
C GLY A 289 1.37 0.18 -20.38
N ALA A 290 2.01 -0.08 -19.25
CA ALA A 290 2.78 0.87 -18.46
C ALA A 290 4.15 0.31 -18.08
N GLY A 291 5.12 1.19 -17.88
CA GLY A 291 6.49 0.79 -17.55
C GLY A 291 7.32 1.86 -16.86
N ALA A 292 8.63 1.68 -16.93
CA ALA A 292 9.62 2.61 -16.40
C ALA A 292 9.67 3.91 -17.21
N LEU A 293 10.12 5.00 -16.58
CA LEU A 293 10.41 6.27 -17.26
C LEU A 293 9.21 6.88 -18.02
N GLY A 294 8.01 6.75 -17.44
CA GLY A 294 6.76 7.22 -18.03
C GLY A 294 6.35 6.46 -19.28
N ARG A 295 6.96 5.30 -19.57
CA ARG A 295 6.69 4.51 -20.77
C ARG A 295 5.24 4.03 -20.78
N TRP A 296 4.56 4.28 -21.89
CA TRP A 296 3.31 3.61 -22.23
C TRP A 296 3.46 2.86 -23.55
N ILE A 297 2.67 1.80 -23.68
CA ILE A 297 2.47 1.08 -24.94
C ILE A 297 0.99 0.92 -25.22
N ALA A 298 0.60 0.84 -26.48
CA ALA A 298 -0.76 0.50 -26.87
C ALA A 298 -0.75 -0.31 -28.16
N ALA A 299 -1.73 -1.19 -28.33
CA ALA A 299 -1.92 -1.93 -29.57
C ALA A 299 -3.39 -2.20 -29.86
N ASP A 300 -3.67 -2.48 -31.12
CA ASP A 300 -4.99 -2.96 -31.56
C ASP A 300 -5.38 -4.28 -30.88
N ALA A 301 -6.63 -4.70 -31.08
CA ALA A 301 -7.17 -5.89 -30.45
C ALA A 301 -6.33 -7.16 -30.72
N GLN A 302 -5.71 -7.24 -31.89
CA GLN A 302 -4.90 -8.37 -32.34
C GLN A 302 -3.44 -8.30 -31.86
N ALA A 303 -3.05 -7.23 -31.15
CA ALA A 303 -1.68 -6.92 -30.78
C ALA A 303 -0.72 -6.93 -32.01
N ALA A 304 -1.24 -6.59 -33.19
CA ALA A 304 -0.50 -6.65 -34.44
C ALA A 304 0.33 -5.38 -34.68
N GLN A 305 -0.15 -4.24 -34.17
CA GLN A 305 0.50 -2.95 -34.34
C GLN A 305 0.65 -2.25 -33.00
N TRP A 306 1.91 -2.16 -32.55
CA TRP A 306 2.24 -1.50 -31.30
C TRP A 306 2.68 -0.06 -31.52
N GLN A 307 2.19 0.80 -30.63
CA GLN A 307 2.63 2.17 -30.46
C GLN A 307 3.23 2.30 -29.07
N SER A 308 4.18 3.21 -28.91
CA SER A 308 4.76 3.53 -27.62
C SER A 308 5.08 5.01 -27.51
N GLY A 309 5.19 5.47 -26.27
CA GLY A 309 5.55 6.85 -25.99
C GLY A 309 5.89 7.04 -24.53
N ARG A 310 5.90 8.31 -24.12
CA ARG A 310 6.02 8.70 -22.72
C ARG A 310 4.77 9.48 -22.33
N LEU A 311 4.32 9.32 -21.08
CA LEU A 311 3.17 10.04 -20.54
C LEU A 311 3.42 11.56 -20.59
N HIS A 312 4.65 11.97 -20.30
CA HIS A 312 5.11 13.34 -20.48
C HIS A 312 6.63 13.34 -20.73
N GLU A 313 7.15 14.31 -21.49
CA GLU A 313 8.57 14.34 -21.93
C GLU A 313 9.57 14.30 -20.77
N ARG A 314 9.19 14.89 -19.64
CA ARG A 314 10.01 14.97 -18.41
C ARG A 314 9.64 13.94 -17.36
N ASP A 315 8.69 13.05 -17.66
CA ASP A 315 8.30 12.03 -16.71
C ASP A 315 9.35 10.93 -16.64
N LEU A 316 9.93 10.77 -15.46
CA LEU A 316 10.90 9.73 -15.13
C LEU A 316 10.31 8.71 -14.14
N SER A 317 9.01 8.81 -13.87
CA SER A 317 8.29 7.94 -12.95
C SER A 317 8.18 6.54 -13.52
N TRP A 318 8.18 5.53 -12.65
CA TRP A 318 7.78 4.18 -13.01
C TRP A 318 6.31 3.99 -12.66
N HIS A 319 5.58 3.22 -13.47
CA HIS A 319 4.18 2.89 -13.24
C HIS A 319 4.00 1.38 -13.24
N THR A 320 3.59 0.82 -12.11
CA THR A 320 3.34 -0.61 -11.90
C THR A 320 1.89 -1.01 -12.14
N ARG A 321 0.99 -0.05 -12.39
CA ARG A 321 -0.40 -0.32 -12.75
C ARG A 321 -0.89 0.62 -13.83
N VAL A 322 -1.64 0.09 -14.78
CA VAL A 322 -2.50 0.81 -15.72
C VAL A 322 -3.92 0.28 -15.61
N LEU A 323 -4.89 1.20 -15.52
CA LEU A 323 -6.30 0.89 -15.37
C LEU A 323 -7.12 1.70 -16.38
N PRO A 324 -7.50 1.11 -17.52
CA PRO A 324 -8.51 1.69 -18.40
C PRO A 324 -9.85 1.83 -17.68
N VAL A 325 -10.49 2.98 -17.79
CA VAL A 325 -11.82 3.24 -17.21
C VAL A 325 -12.80 3.51 -18.34
N ALA A 326 -13.93 2.80 -18.36
CA ALA A 326 -14.92 2.91 -19.42
C ALA A 326 -15.43 4.36 -19.56
N GLY A 327 -15.31 4.91 -20.77
CA GLY A 327 -15.75 6.28 -21.07
C GLY A 327 -14.86 7.39 -20.48
N GLY A 328 -13.70 7.05 -19.93
CA GLY A 328 -12.78 8.00 -19.30
C GLY A 328 -11.31 7.81 -19.71
N PRO A 329 -10.40 8.64 -19.17
CA PRO A 329 -8.97 8.47 -19.35
C PRO A 329 -8.48 7.20 -18.64
N ALA A 330 -7.37 6.63 -19.12
CA ALA A 330 -6.67 5.56 -18.43
C ALA A 330 -5.94 6.11 -17.21
N TRP A 331 -5.93 5.36 -16.11
CA TRP A 331 -5.23 5.71 -14.88
C TRP A 331 -3.93 4.93 -14.77
N PHE A 332 -2.91 5.59 -14.24
CA PHE A 332 -1.60 5.00 -14.01
C PHE A 332 -1.22 5.19 -12.54
N ALA A 333 -0.64 4.16 -11.94
CA ALA A 333 -0.08 4.21 -10.59
C ALA A 333 1.32 3.60 -10.54
N GLY A 334 2.17 4.16 -9.68
CA GLY A 334 3.50 3.66 -9.33
C GLY A 334 4.20 4.66 -8.43
N ALA A 335 5.23 5.33 -8.95
CA ALA A 335 5.92 6.39 -8.24
C ALA A 335 5.01 7.59 -7.90
N ASN A 336 3.92 7.76 -8.66
CA ASN A 336 2.82 8.68 -8.43
C ASN A 336 1.52 8.07 -9.01
N ILE A 337 0.41 8.80 -8.93
CA ILE A 337 -0.86 8.41 -9.51
C ILE A 337 -1.40 9.52 -10.40
N GLY A 338 -2.02 9.19 -11.53
CA GLY A 338 -2.58 10.17 -12.45
C GLY A 338 -3.40 9.56 -13.57
N ARG A 339 -3.94 10.44 -14.42
CA ARG A 339 -4.80 10.08 -15.55
C ARG A 339 -4.22 10.56 -16.87
N TRP A 340 -4.38 9.74 -17.91
CA TRP A 340 -3.92 9.99 -19.27
C TRP A 340 -5.06 9.79 -20.27
N ASP A 341 -5.33 10.81 -21.08
CA ASP A 341 -6.41 10.78 -22.10
C ASP A 341 -5.92 10.38 -23.51
N GLY A 342 -4.65 9.99 -23.63
CA GLY A 342 -3.99 9.72 -24.92
C GLY A 342 -3.11 10.88 -25.41
N GLN A 343 -3.23 12.07 -24.81
CA GLN A 343 -2.45 13.25 -25.18
C GLN A 343 -1.83 13.94 -23.96
N ALA A 344 -2.62 14.16 -22.91
CA ALA A 344 -2.22 14.90 -21.72
C ALA A 344 -2.14 13.97 -20.49
N TRP A 345 -1.00 14.04 -19.81
CA TRP A 345 -0.79 13.40 -18.52
C TRP A 345 -1.11 14.39 -17.39
N ASN A 346 -1.95 13.97 -16.46
CA ASN A 346 -2.33 14.77 -15.30
C ASN A 346 -2.08 13.95 -14.02
N THR A 347 -1.00 14.29 -13.30
CA THR A 347 -0.72 13.74 -11.98
C THR A 347 -1.73 14.25 -10.96
N LEU A 348 -2.21 13.36 -10.11
CA LEU A 348 -3.15 13.70 -9.04
C LEU A 348 -2.40 14.43 -7.90
N GLY A 349 -2.98 15.53 -7.40
CA GLY A 349 -2.41 16.28 -6.27
C GLY A 349 -1.33 17.30 -6.63
N ASN A 350 -1.02 17.46 -7.92
CA ASN A 350 -0.20 18.58 -8.45
C ASN A 350 -1.10 19.63 -9.11
#